data_AF-A0A1I7LEJ0-F1
#
_entry.id   AF-A0A1I7LEJ0-F1
#
_cell.length_a   1.000
_cell.length_b   1.000
_cell.length_c   1.000
_cell.angle_alpha   90.00
_cell.angle_beta   90.00
_cell.angle_gamma   90.00
#
_symmetry.space_group_name_H-M   'P 1'
#
loop_
_entity.id
_entity.type
_entity.pdbx_description
1 polymer ?
#
loop_
_entity_poly.entity_id
_entity_poly.type
_entity_poly.pdbx_seq_one_letter_code
_entity_poly.pdbx_strand_id
1 'polypeptide(L)'
;MGALIAKLIYTAILVGLIAMLSRELWKVWLDPQIYIGRFEVMSDTGKDEDASIAFSKRIVSAQAMLVRQMSEYQTRNVTAASSDQTYALPGSLPLSLPPEALEGIEITIQNVNIRQILTTIRRAFLAPNEISGHVTIRSGSVLAAIDWPNAPTPTGERLPLSQFLIPSQPSLQESAAYIACLLSWARAVGVDSKFAAIPRQQFCDFSTALNDLFALRDKSSTVSGLDKEQTALVRRRAMQLKNHYGAGSIYPELYRLRADLLELLPEDARTNGELVDVQEDRVQYAMLSKDLRNLPPDEKRMAALALARPALIIEGGKVTEPPDNWAGLLRRHETDSMAVSASTGVFRGNKDSRSGTGFIVAPGLVMTAAYVIDYAGGETSIERGDLMFCPGDGNTDQCMKVGKTVYTGEIGLRKIIIAEISNHDPVLAPPVSFWQPLPTANELTGRYVYVMGFPYPDLRLPIEFMNRLLGGVGGRKRLMPGRILAVGQKGPSGEFEGALEEAPLITTDISTSGGSAGGPLVDLATGKVIALSYYGVWKGERGKFAYAQSIPKEALDVINKRLLGQFDSNDRFGPQNPASP
;
A
#
# COMPACT_ATOMS: atom_id res chain seq x y z
N MET A 1 -4.84 66.37 40.69
CA MET A 1 -5.53 65.28 39.98
C MET A 1 -4.71 64.74 38.80
N GLY A 2 -4.21 65.58 37.88
CA GLY A 2 -3.44 65.14 36.71
C GLY A 2 -2.16 64.32 36.99
N ALA A 3 -1.36 64.69 37.99
CA ALA A 3 -0.16 63.93 38.36
C ALA A 3 -0.45 62.52 38.89
N LEU A 4 -1.61 62.32 39.52
CA LEU A 4 -2.03 61.03 40.08
C LEU A 4 -2.54 60.11 38.95
N ILE A 5 -3.27 60.67 37.98
CA ILE A 5 -3.68 59.98 36.75
C ILE A 5 -2.45 59.57 35.93
N ALA A 6 -1.46 60.45 35.76
CA ALA A 6 -0.23 60.15 35.03
C ALA A 6 0.57 59.01 35.70
N LYS A 7 0.67 59.00 37.04
CA LYS A 7 1.31 57.91 37.79
C LYS A 7 0.54 56.59 37.64
N LEU A 8 -0.79 56.61 37.71
CA LEU A 8 -1.62 55.41 37.50
C LEU A 8 -1.46 54.85 36.08
N ILE A 9 -1.45 55.71 35.05
CA ILE A 9 -1.21 55.30 33.67
C ILE A 9 0.19 54.69 33.53
N TYR A 10 1.21 55.34 34.09
CA TYR A 10 2.58 54.83 34.05
C TYR A 10 2.72 53.48 34.76
N THR A 11 2.13 53.33 35.95
CA THR A 11 2.13 52.06 36.69
C THR A 11 1.36 50.98 35.93
N ALA A 12 0.22 51.29 35.33
CA ALA A 12 -0.53 50.34 34.51
C ALA A 12 0.26 49.87 33.28
N ILE A 13 0.95 50.79 32.59
CA ILE A 13 1.86 50.46 31.48
C ILE A 13 2.97 49.53 31.98
N LEU A 14 3.61 49.86 33.11
CA LEU A 14 4.73 49.09 33.64
C LEU A 14 4.31 47.69 34.10
N VAL A 15 3.15 47.56 34.77
CA VAL A 15 2.57 46.26 35.14
C VAL A 15 2.18 45.45 33.90
N GLY A 16 1.59 46.08 32.88
CA GLY A 16 1.30 45.43 31.61
C GLY A 16 2.55 44.91 30.91
N LEU A 17 3.64 45.70 30.95
CA LEU A 17 4.94 45.34 30.39
C LEU A 17 5.58 44.18 31.17
N ILE A 18 5.51 44.19 32.50
CA ILE A 18 5.95 43.07 33.35
C ILE A 18 5.14 41.82 33.04
N ALA A 19 3.80 41.89 32.99
CA ALA A 19 2.95 40.73 32.69
C ALA A 19 3.22 40.16 31.30
N MET A 20 3.42 41.02 30.30
CA MET A 20 3.83 40.61 28.95
C MET A 20 5.21 39.92 28.99
N LEU A 21 6.19 40.52 29.65
CA LEU A 21 7.54 39.94 29.78
C LEU A 21 7.50 38.61 30.54
N SER A 22 6.76 38.50 31.65
CA SER A 22 6.60 37.25 32.41
C SER A 22 5.91 36.18 31.59
N ARG A 23 4.87 36.52 30.81
CA ARG A 23 4.19 35.57 29.92
C ARG A 23 5.13 35.07 28.81
N GLU A 24 5.90 35.97 28.20
CA GLU A 24 6.88 35.58 27.18
C GLU A 24 8.05 34.81 27.79
N LEU A 25 8.50 35.17 29.00
CA LEU A 25 9.48 34.38 29.74
C LEU A 25 8.96 32.97 30.00
N TRP A 26 7.71 32.84 30.47
CA TRP A 26 7.06 31.55 30.74
C TRP A 26 6.94 30.69 29.49
N LYS A 27 6.52 31.29 28.37
CA LYS A 27 6.49 30.61 27.07
C LYS A 27 7.88 30.13 26.69
N VAL A 28 8.92 30.98 26.80
CA VAL A 28 10.29 30.61 26.45
C VAL A 28 10.86 29.54 27.39
N TRP A 29 10.53 29.59 28.68
CA TRP A 29 11.03 28.67 29.71
C TRP A 29 10.43 27.28 29.62
N LEU A 30 9.14 27.21 29.26
CA LEU A 30 8.41 25.96 29.16
C LEU A 30 8.12 25.58 27.72
N ASP A 31 8.86 26.14 26.76
CA ASP A 31 8.71 25.76 25.37
C ASP A 31 9.34 24.38 25.14
N PRO A 32 8.56 23.32 24.90
CA PRO A 32 9.15 22.03 24.53
C PRO A 32 9.61 22.02 23.07
N GLN A 33 9.35 23.09 22.30
CA GLN A 33 9.69 23.11 20.88
C GLN A 33 11.20 23.12 20.66
N ILE A 34 11.59 22.35 19.65
CA ILE A 34 12.95 22.28 19.16
C ILE A 34 13.09 23.28 18.03
N TYR A 35 14.12 24.12 18.14
CA TYR A 35 14.43 25.15 17.17
C TYR A 35 15.65 24.75 16.34
N ILE A 36 15.59 25.00 15.02
CA ILE A 36 16.77 24.89 14.16
C ILE A 36 17.48 26.23 14.14
N GLY A 37 18.61 26.29 14.84
CA GLY A 37 19.50 27.43 14.93
C GLY A 37 20.32 27.67 13.67
N ARG A 38 21.37 28.47 13.80
CA ARG A 38 22.29 28.77 12.69
C ARG A 38 23.29 27.65 12.47
N PHE A 39 23.45 27.24 11.22
CA PHE A 39 24.52 26.34 10.79
C PHE A 39 25.59 27.15 10.07
N GLU A 40 26.85 27.02 10.45
CA GLU A 40 27.96 27.69 9.75
C GLU A 40 28.42 26.85 8.56
N VAL A 41 28.10 27.30 7.34
CA VAL A 41 28.48 26.60 6.11
C VAL A 41 29.82 27.17 5.63
N MET A 42 30.82 26.30 5.56
CA MET A 42 32.15 26.58 5.06
C MET A 42 32.36 25.87 3.72
N SER A 43 32.60 26.66 2.68
CA SER A 43 33.04 26.20 1.36
C SER A 43 34.56 26.28 1.24
N ASP A 44 35.11 25.80 0.13
CA ASP A 44 36.54 25.99 -0.22
C ASP A 44 36.92 27.49 -0.31
N THR A 45 35.95 28.37 -0.54
CA THR A 45 36.13 29.84 -0.59
C THR A 45 35.95 30.55 0.76
N GLY A 46 35.63 29.81 1.82
CA GLY A 46 35.37 30.35 3.16
C GLY A 46 33.91 30.26 3.57
N LYS A 47 33.52 31.07 4.57
CA LYS A 47 32.19 31.07 5.16
C LYS A 47 31.16 31.63 4.17
N ASP A 48 30.08 30.90 3.94
CA ASP A 48 28.97 31.29 3.06
C ASP A 48 27.71 31.54 3.91
N GLU A 49 27.44 32.83 4.17
CA GLU A 49 26.34 33.24 5.06
C GLU A 49 24.95 32.98 4.47
N ASP A 50 24.81 33.07 3.15
CA ASP A 50 23.54 32.78 2.47
C ASP A 50 23.25 31.27 2.50
N ALA A 51 24.27 30.45 2.24
CA ALA A 51 24.16 29.00 2.37
C ALA A 51 23.85 28.58 3.81
N SER A 52 24.45 29.25 4.81
CA SER A 52 24.15 29.06 6.23
C SER A 52 22.66 29.22 6.56
N ILE A 53 22.06 30.33 6.14
CA ILE A 53 20.63 30.60 6.37
C ILE A 53 19.76 29.60 5.59
N ALA A 54 20.11 29.34 4.33
CA ALA A 54 19.37 28.41 3.48
C ALA A 54 19.41 26.97 4.04
N PHE A 55 20.52 26.56 4.66
CA PHE A 55 20.68 25.21 5.20
C PHE A 55 19.73 24.92 6.37
N SER A 56 19.60 25.84 7.33
CA SER A 56 18.63 25.72 8.43
C SER A 56 17.19 25.59 7.91
N LYS A 57 16.82 26.38 6.90
CA LYS A 57 15.50 26.31 6.24
C LYS A 57 15.29 24.96 5.55
N ARG A 58 16.32 24.40 4.91
CA ARG A 58 16.27 23.07 4.29
C ARG A 58 16.04 21.95 5.31
N ILE A 59 16.65 22.02 6.49
CA ILE A 59 16.43 21.03 7.56
C ILE A 59 14.97 21.03 8.00
N VAL A 60 14.41 22.22 8.26
CA VAL A 60 13.00 22.37 8.66
C VAL A 60 12.06 21.86 7.57
N SER A 61 12.30 22.25 6.31
CA SER A 61 11.52 21.77 5.17
C SER A 61 11.59 20.26 5.00
N ALA A 62 12.77 19.66 5.14
CA ALA A 62 12.96 18.22 5.02
C ALA A 62 12.26 17.46 6.15
N GLN A 63 12.27 17.99 7.38
CA GLN A 63 11.56 17.38 8.49
C GLN A 63 10.04 17.47 8.32
N ALA A 64 9.52 18.61 7.89
CA ALA A 64 8.08 18.76 7.63
C ALA A 64 7.62 17.79 6.53
N MET A 65 8.43 17.64 5.47
CA MET A 65 8.16 16.66 4.40
C MET A 65 8.21 15.22 4.93
N LEU A 66 9.20 14.86 5.75
CA LEU A 66 9.30 13.53 6.35
C LEU A 66 8.10 13.21 7.25
N VAL A 67 7.72 14.13 8.13
CA VAL A 67 6.54 13.95 9.01
C VAL A 67 5.28 13.74 8.19
N ARG A 68 5.09 14.55 7.14
CA ARG A 68 3.95 14.41 6.24
C ARG A 68 3.96 13.08 5.51
N GLN A 69 5.08 12.71 4.87
CA GLN A 69 5.23 11.44 4.16
C GLN A 69 5.00 10.25 5.09
N MET A 70 5.50 10.30 6.32
CA MET A 70 5.28 9.27 7.33
C MET A 70 3.82 9.14 7.75
N SER A 71 3.17 10.28 8.01
CA SER A 71 1.74 10.30 8.32
C SER A 71 0.92 9.76 7.16
N GLU A 72 1.19 10.19 5.93
CA GLU A 72 0.53 9.69 4.72
C GLU A 72 0.80 8.19 4.51
N TYR A 73 2.04 7.72 4.74
CA TYR A 73 2.43 6.33 4.59
C TYR A 73 1.76 5.43 5.64
N GLN A 74 1.63 5.90 6.88
CA GLN A 74 0.93 5.20 7.95
C GLN A 74 -0.59 5.20 7.73
N THR A 75 -1.17 6.35 7.36
CA THR A 75 -2.64 6.51 7.19
C THR A 75 -3.18 5.86 5.91
N ARG A 76 -2.47 5.93 4.78
CA ARG A 76 -2.85 5.19 3.55
C ARG A 76 -3.04 3.71 3.82
N ASN A 77 -2.30 3.19 4.80
CA ASN A 77 -2.14 1.76 5.03
C ASN A 77 -2.67 1.28 6.39
N VAL A 78 -3.50 2.07 7.10
CA VAL A 78 -4.39 1.55 8.16
C VAL A 78 -5.33 0.46 7.59
N THR A 79 -5.38 0.31 6.26
CA THR A 79 -6.06 -0.77 5.54
C THR A 79 -5.12 -1.88 5.06
N ALA A 80 -3.86 -1.96 5.51
CA ALA A 80 -2.89 -2.99 5.15
C ALA A 80 -2.16 -3.48 6.43
N ALA A 81 -2.91 -4.24 7.21
CA ALA A 81 -2.68 -4.81 8.52
C ALA A 81 -2.67 -3.68 9.52
N SER A 82 -3.17 -3.95 10.72
CA SER A 82 -2.77 -3.16 11.86
C SER A 82 -1.25 -3.31 11.96
N SER A 83 -0.52 -2.46 11.21
CA SER A 83 0.87 -2.14 11.47
C SER A 83 0.86 -1.88 12.96
N ASP A 84 1.50 -2.75 13.74
CA ASP A 84 1.45 -2.62 15.19
C ASP A 84 1.75 -1.15 15.50
N GLN A 85 0.75 -0.40 16.00
CA GLN A 85 0.85 1.05 16.17
C GLN A 85 2.02 1.43 17.09
N THR A 86 2.62 0.41 17.73
CA THR A 86 3.94 0.37 18.36
C THR A 86 5.02 1.23 17.71
N TYR A 87 5.00 1.51 16.39
CA TYR A 87 5.99 2.40 15.76
C TYR A 87 5.41 3.55 14.92
N ALA A 88 4.24 4.06 15.29
CA ALA A 88 3.84 5.40 14.87
C ALA A 88 4.91 6.40 15.34
N LEU A 89 5.27 7.40 14.53
CA LEU A 89 6.25 8.41 14.95
C LEU A 89 5.64 9.25 16.09
N PRO A 90 6.03 9.04 17.35
CA PRO A 90 5.41 9.74 18.45
C PRO A 90 5.99 11.16 18.54
N GLY A 91 5.14 12.14 18.83
CA GLY A 91 5.58 13.52 19.02
C GLY A 91 6.01 14.24 17.73
N SER A 92 5.44 13.89 16.58
CA SER A 92 5.77 14.41 15.24
C SER A 92 5.34 15.87 14.96
N LEU A 93 5.43 16.76 15.95
CA LEU A 93 5.22 18.18 15.71
C LEU A 93 6.29 18.70 14.72
N PRO A 94 5.91 19.46 13.67
CA PRO A 94 6.86 20.06 12.76
C PRO A 94 7.93 20.86 13.51
N LEU A 95 9.18 20.77 13.07
CA LEU A 95 10.24 21.65 13.56
C LEU A 95 9.91 23.09 13.16
N SER A 96 10.24 24.03 14.03
CA SER A 96 10.05 25.45 13.78
C SER A 96 11.40 26.14 13.70
N LEU A 97 11.50 27.14 12.82
CA LEU A 97 12.57 28.11 12.94
C LEU A 97 12.31 28.95 14.20
N PRO A 98 13.37 29.46 14.87
CA PRO A 98 13.19 30.44 15.93
C PRO A 98 12.24 31.52 15.43
N PRO A 99 11.15 31.84 16.14
CA PRO A 99 10.24 32.88 15.71
C PRO A 99 11.06 34.17 15.56
N GLU A 100 11.27 34.58 14.32
CA GLU A 100 11.81 35.88 13.91
C GLU A 100 10.81 37.00 14.26
N ALA A 101 9.96 36.83 15.29
CA ALA A 101 8.81 37.67 15.64
C ALA A 101 9.17 39.12 16.02
N LEU A 102 10.45 39.51 15.88
CA LEU A 102 10.95 40.87 16.04
C LEU A 102 11.86 41.33 14.88
N GLU A 103 12.00 40.58 13.77
CA GLU A 103 12.81 41.01 12.62
C GLU A 103 12.23 42.23 11.88
N GLY A 104 10.98 42.62 12.17
CA GLY A 104 10.34 43.78 11.55
C GLY A 104 10.09 45.00 12.45
N ILE A 105 10.39 44.94 13.76
CA ILE A 105 10.06 46.04 14.69
C ILE A 105 11.31 46.52 15.41
N GLU A 106 11.93 47.56 14.86
CA GLU A 106 13.07 48.24 15.47
C GLU A 106 12.57 49.22 16.54
N ILE A 107 12.29 48.72 17.75
CA ILE A 107 11.93 49.58 18.88
C ILE A 107 13.22 50.07 19.52
N THR A 108 13.62 51.29 19.16
CA THR A 108 14.63 52.06 19.88
C THR A 108 13.93 53.01 20.85
N ILE A 109 14.12 52.80 22.15
CA ILE A 109 13.76 53.80 23.17
C ILE A 109 15.07 54.37 23.67
N GLN A 110 15.31 55.65 23.40
CA GLN A 110 16.51 56.38 23.86
C GLN A 110 17.84 55.71 23.45
N ASN A 111 17.97 55.30 22.17
CA ASN A 111 19.14 54.59 21.63
C ASN A 111 19.43 53.22 22.27
N VAL A 112 18.58 52.74 23.17
CA VAL A 112 18.70 51.38 23.70
C VAL A 112 17.97 50.44 22.75
N ASN A 113 18.75 49.56 22.11
CA ASN A 113 18.21 48.54 21.23
C ASN A 113 17.60 47.41 22.09
N ILE A 114 16.29 47.49 22.33
CA ILE A 114 15.55 46.53 23.14
C ILE A 114 15.69 45.11 22.57
N ARG A 115 15.89 44.97 21.24
CA ARG A 115 16.16 43.67 20.59
C ARG A 115 17.45 43.06 21.10
N GLN A 116 18.55 43.80 21.14
CA GLN A 116 19.82 43.28 21.64
C GLN A 116 19.69 42.84 23.09
N ILE A 117 18.98 43.61 23.93
CA ILE A 117 18.74 43.27 25.33
C ILE A 117 17.91 41.99 25.43
N LEU A 118 16.77 41.88 24.75
CA LEU A 118 15.93 40.68 24.78
C LEU A 118 16.63 39.45 24.22
N THR A 119 17.42 39.61 23.14
CA THR A 119 18.19 38.50 22.55
C THR A 119 19.32 38.06 23.49
N THR A 120 19.98 39.02 24.16
CA THR A 120 21.03 38.73 25.14
C THR A 120 20.46 38.09 26.40
N ILE A 121 19.32 38.60 26.92
CA ILE A 121 18.58 37.99 28.03
C ILE A 121 18.15 36.56 27.64
N ARG A 122 17.58 36.37 26.44
CA ARG A 122 17.18 35.05 25.97
C ARG A 122 18.36 34.08 25.93
N ARG A 123 19.53 34.51 25.44
CA ARG A 123 20.77 33.70 25.46
C ARG A 123 21.34 33.49 26.87
N ALA A 124 21.15 34.43 27.77
CA ALA A 124 21.74 34.40 29.12
C ALA A 124 20.98 33.51 30.11
N PHE A 125 19.65 33.39 29.99
CA PHE A 125 18.84 32.74 31.02
C PHE A 125 18.51 31.27 30.75
N LEU A 126 18.42 30.83 29.49
CA LEU A 126 18.41 29.42 29.10
C LEU A 126 18.83 29.35 27.62
N ALA A 127 19.78 28.49 27.27
CA ALA A 127 19.95 28.14 25.86
C ALA A 127 18.62 27.53 25.40
N PRO A 128 17.91 28.13 24.42
CA PRO A 128 16.74 27.48 23.84
C PRO A 128 17.11 26.05 23.43
N ASN A 129 16.14 25.16 23.33
CA ASN A 129 16.36 23.82 22.78
C ASN A 129 16.66 23.94 21.27
N GLU A 130 17.83 24.48 20.97
CA GLU A 130 18.30 24.95 19.68
C GLU A 130 19.37 23.99 19.19
N ILE A 131 19.22 23.61 17.92
CA ILE A 131 20.14 22.71 17.23
C ILE A 131 20.95 23.57 16.27
N SER A 132 22.25 23.52 16.41
CA SER A 132 23.19 24.29 15.59
C SER A 132 24.32 23.40 15.10
N GLY A 133 25.24 23.94 14.32
CA GLY A 133 26.37 23.14 13.86
C GLY A 133 27.25 23.82 12.82
N HIS A 134 28.21 23.05 12.32
CA HIS A 134 29.11 23.44 11.23
C HIS A 134 28.95 22.49 10.07
N VAL A 135 28.94 23.01 8.84
CA VAL A 135 28.82 22.25 7.61
C VAL A 135 30.02 22.58 6.73
N THR A 136 30.82 21.59 6.38
CA THR A 136 31.94 21.76 5.46
C THR A 136 31.61 21.12 4.12
N ILE A 137 31.66 21.92 3.06
CA ILE A 137 31.53 21.48 1.68
C ILE A 137 32.93 21.22 1.14
N ARG A 138 33.16 20.02 0.62
CA ARG A 138 34.37 19.61 -0.10
C ARG A 138 33.97 19.12 -1.49
N SER A 139 34.90 19.02 -2.44
CA SER A 139 34.64 18.55 -3.80
C SER A 139 33.83 17.25 -3.85
N GLY A 140 32.52 17.36 -4.07
CA GLY A 140 31.58 16.24 -4.14
C GLY A 140 31.11 15.65 -2.80
N SER A 141 31.41 16.28 -1.66
CA SER A 141 30.93 15.83 -0.35
C SER A 141 30.58 16.96 0.61
N VAL A 142 29.61 16.71 1.48
CA VAL A 142 29.16 17.60 2.55
C VAL A 142 29.28 16.85 3.87
N LEU A 143 30.07 17.40 4.77
CA LEU A 143 30.22 16.94 6.15
C LEU A 143 29.50 17.92 7.07
N ALA A 144 28.80 17.42 8.08
CA ALA A 144 28.16 18.27 9.07
C ALA A 144 28.43 17.74 10.48
N ALA A 145 28.71 18.67 11.39
CA ALA A 145 28.82 18.44 12.83
C ALA A 145 27.69 19.20 13.52
N ILE A 146 26.91 18.51 14.34
CA ILE A 146 25.73 19.06 14.99
C ILE A 146 25.97 19.17 16.48
N ASP A 147 25.52 20.27 17.06
CA ASP A 147 25.43 20.50 18.50
C ASP A 147 23.95 20.67 18.90
N TRP A 148 23.51 19.82 19.83
CA TRP A 148 22.18 19.79 20.41
C TRP A 148 22.27 19.59 21.94
N PRO A 149 22.58 20.64 22.71
CA PRO A 149 22.91 20.51 24.13
C PRO A 149 21.86 19.78 24.98
N ASN A 150 20.58 19.92 24.62
CA ASN A 150 19.44 19.35 25.33
C ASN A 150 18.83 18.13 24.58
N ALA A 151 19.65 17.39 23.81
CA ALA A 151 19.19 16.19 23.13
C ALA A 151 18.65 15.14 24.12
N PRO A 152 17.58 14.40 23.77
CA PRO A 152 17.09 13.32 24.60
C PRO A 152 18.17 12.23 24.73
N THR A 153 18.35 11.71 25.96
CA THR A 153 19.27 10.60 26.21
C THR A 153 18.53 9.28 25.98
N PRO A 154 18.91 8.47 24.97
CA PRO A 154 18.30 7.16 24.75
C PRO A 154 18.49 6.28 25.98
N THR A 155 17.43 5.59 26.41
CA THR A 155 17.52 4.61 27.49
C THR A 155 18.51 3.50 27.13
N GLY A 156 19.67 3.49 27.79
CA GLY A 156 20.71 2.45 27.62
C GLY A 156 21.96 2.90 26.85
N GLU A 157 21.96 4.07 26.20
CA GLU A 157 23.20 4.63 25.63
C GLU A 157 23.97 5.43 26.69
N ARG A 158 25.31 5.29 26.68
CA ARG A 158 26.20 5.99 27.61
C ARG A 158 26.54 7.42 27.18
N LEU A 159 26.31 7.77 25.91
CA LEU A 159 26.69 9.06 25.37
C LEU A 159 25.44 9.84 24.96
N PRO A 160 25.26 11.08 25.46
CA PRO A 160 24.17 11.93 25.02
C PRO A 160 24.32 12.26 23.54
N LEU A 161 23.20 12.41 22.83
CA LEU A 161 23.13 12.85 21.44
C LEU A 161 23.44 14.35 21.26
N SER A 162 24.20 14.92 22.19
CA SER A 162 24.48 16.35 22.23
C SER A 162 25.43 16.78 21.12
N GLN A 163 26.34 15.90 20.69
CA GLN A 163 27.21 16.19 19.56
C GLN A 163 27.32 14.97 18.66
N PHE A 164 27.08 15.15 17.36
CA PHE A 164 27.21 14.06 16.40
C PHE A 164 27.63 14.52 15.01
N LEU A 165 28.40 13.67 14.36
CA LEU A 165 28.85 13.84 12.98
C LEU A 165 27.88 13.15 12.02
N ILE A 166 27.60 13.82 10.91
CA ILE A 166 26.81 13.30 9.81
C ILE A 166 27.74 12.60 8.82
N PRO A 167 27.41 11.37 8.36
CA PRO A 167 28.15 10.73 7.27
C PRO A 167 28.21 11.63 6.05
N SER A 168 29.31 11.59 5.31
CA SER A 168 29.49 12.36 4.07
C SER A 168 28.29 12.19 3.13
N GLN A 169 27.63 13.30 2.79
CA GLN A 169 26.52 13.34 1.83
C GLN A 169 26.98 14.00 0.52
N PRO A 170 26.39 13.69 -0.63
CA PRO A 170 26.79 14.29 -1.91
C PRO A 170 26.30 15.73 -2.08
N SER A 171 25.36 16.21 -1.26
CA SER A 171 24.81 17.56 -1.37
C SER A 171 24.33 18.14 -0.03
N LEU A 172 24.20 19.47 0.02
CA LEU A 172 23.58 20.17 1.17
C LEU A 172 22.13 19.72 1.40
N GLN A 173 21.41 19.36 0.33
CA GLN A 173 20.02 18.89 0.45
C GLN A 173 19.95 17.52 1.14
N GLU A 174 20.82 16.58 0.74
CA GLU A 174 20.89 15.26 1.37
C GLU A 174 21.42 15.33 2.80
N SER A 175 22.39 16.21 3.07
CA SER A 175 22.83 16.50 4.44
C SER A 175 21.68 17.03 5.30
N ALA A 176 20.94 18.04 4.85
CA ALA A 176 19.79 18.57 5.57
C ALA A 176 18.70 17.52 5.81
N ALA A 177 18.42 16.65 4.82
CA ALA A 177 17.46 15.56 4.95
C ALA A 177 17.91 14.50 5.97
N TYR A 178 19.20 14.15 5.98
CA TYR A 178 19.76 13.23 6.96
C TYR A 178 19.68 13.80 8.38
N ILE A 179 19.98 15.10 8.55
CA ILE A 179 19.80 15.80 9.83
C ILE A 179 18.33 15.74 10.27
N ALA A 180 17.39 16.11 9.38
CA ALA A 180 15.97 16.07 9.67
C ALA A 180 15.49 14.67 10.11
N CYS A 181 16.01 13.61 9.47
CA CYS A 181 15.77 12.24 9.89
C CYS A 181 16.28 11.96 11.30
N LEU A 182 17.55 12.30 11.59
CA LEU A 182 18.15 12.07 12.90
C LEU A 182 17.39 12.73 14.03
N LEU A 183 16.96 13.98 13.81
CA LEU A 183 16.17 14.71 14.79
C LEU A 183 14.80 14.05 15.01
N SER A 184 14.18 13.55 13.94
CA SER A 184 12.91 12.82 14.04
C SER A 184 13.07 11.51 14.82
N TRP A 185 14.15 10.76 14.58
CA TRP A 185 14.49 9.55 15.35
C TRP A 185 14.73 9.85 16.82
N ALA A 186 15.61 10.81 17.12
CA ALA A 186 15.97 11.16 18.49
C ALA A 186 14.74 11.61 19.31
N ARG A 187 13.85 12.39 18.70
CA ARG A 187 12.57 12.76 19.32
C ARG A 187 11.68 11.56 19.59
N ALA A 188 11.56 10.65 18.62
CA ALA A 188 10.77 9.44 18.78
C ALA A 188 11.27 8.58 19.95
N VAL A 189 12.60 8.43 20.08
CA VAL A 189 13.26 7.74 21.19
C VAL A 189 12.98 8.40 22.54
N GLY A 190 12.93 9.73 22.58
CA GLY A 190 12.61 10.49 23.81
C GLY A 190 11.16 10.32 24.29
N VAL A 191 10.24 9.92 23.40
CA VAL A 191 8.82 9.74 23.73
C VAL A 191 8.45 8.27 23.92
N ASP A 192 9.00 7.37 23.11
CA ASP A 192 8.76 5.92 23.20
C ASP A 192 10.09 5.15 23.25
N SER A 193 10.35 4.52 24.40
CA SER A 193 11.56 3.73 24.62
C SER A 193 11.68 2.52 23.69
N LYS A 194 10.58 2.03 23.10
CA LYS A 194 10.63 0.97 22.07
C LYS A 194 11.32 1.45 20.80
N PHE A 195 11.26 2.74 20.50
CA PHE A 195 11.95 3.31 19.34
C PHE A 195 13.47 3.30 19.51
N ALA A 196 13.97 3.24 20.75
CA ALA A 196 15.41 3.09 21.04
C ALA A 196 15.98 1.76 20.52
N ALA A 197 15.13 0.75 20.31
CA ALA A 197 15.56 -0.53 19.72
C ALA A 197 15.85 -0.44 18.21
N ILE A 198 15.38 0.63 17.54
CA ILE A 198 15.60 0.86 16.11
C ILE A 198 16.93 1.59 15.93
N PRO A 199 17.93 0.99 15.27
CA PRO A 199 19.19 1.68 15.00
C PRO A 199 18.97 2.96 14.20
N ARG A 200 19.67 4.02 14.61
CA ARG A 200 19.64 5.33 13.95
C ARG A 200 19.80 5.27 12.43
N GLN A 201 20.80 4.50 11.96
CA GLN A 201 21.05 4.34 10.53
C GLN A 201 19.89 3.64 9.81
N GLN A 202 19.28 2.64 10.45
CA GLN A 202 18.13 1.90 9.90
C GLN A 202 16.94 2.85 9.67
N PHE A 203 16.64 3.72 10.63
CA PHE A 203 15.56 4.71 10.48
C PHE A 203 15.85 5.73 9.37
N CYS A 204 17.10 6.18 9.21
CA CYS A 204 17.43 7.12 8.13
C CYS A 204 17.53 6.52 6.74
N ASP A 205 17.93 5.25 6.64
CA ASP A 205 17.81 4.51 5.38
C ASP A 205 16.34 4.35 4.98
N PHE A 206 15.48 4.03 5.95
CA PHE A 206 14.03 3.99 5.75
C PHE A 206 13.49 5.36 5.31
N SER A 207 13.84 6.45 6.00
CA SER A 207 13.38 7.80 5.66
C SER A 207 13.80 8.22 4.25
N THR A 208 15.01 7.87 3.84
CA THR A 208 15.54 8.18 2.51
C THR A 208 14.77 7.39 1.45
N ALA A 209 14.61 6.08 1.67
CA ALA A 209 13.84 5.22 0.79
C ALA A 209 12.36 5.64 0.68
N LEU A 210 11.77 6.15 1.76
CA LEU A 210 10.41 6.66 1.78
C LEU A 210 10.29 7.92 0.90
N ASN A 211 11.24 8.85 1.02
CA ASN A 211 11.26 10.02 0.16
C ASN A 211 11.37 9.63 -1.33
N ASP A 212 12.22 8.66 -1.66
CA ASP A 212 12.38 8.16 -3.03
C ASP A 212 11.09 7.47 -3.54
N LEU A 213 10.41 6.69 -2.68
CA LEU A 213 9.10 6.10 -3.01
C LEU A 213 8.10 7.19 -3.43
N PHE A 214 7.95 8.25 -2.64
CA PHE A 214 7.02 9.34 -2.96
C PHE A 214 7.43 10.12 -4.22
N ALA A 215 8.73 10.33 -4.44
CA ALA A 215 9.23 11.04 -5.62
C ALA A 215 9.06 10.25 -6.94
N LEU A 216 9.09 8.91 -6.88
CA LEU A 216 9.02 8.04 -8.05
C LEU A 216 7.62 7.52 -8.36
N ARG A 217 6.72 7.50 -7.37
CA ARG A 217 5.38 6.91 -7.50
C ARG A 217 4.53 7.47 -8.64
N ASP A 218 4.51 8.79 -8.81
CA ASP A 218 3.69 9.42 -9.85
C ASP A 218 4.26 9.15 -11.25
N LYS A 219 5.57 8.91 -11.36
CA LYS A 219 6.23 8.53 -12.61
C LYS A 219 6.00 7.06 -12.94
N SER A 220 6.06 6.17 -11.94
CA SER A 220 5.87 4.73 -12.16
C SER A 220 4.48 4.37 -12.68
N SER A 221 3.46 5.20 -12.41
CA SER A 221 2.11 5.01 -12.93
C SER A 221 1.90 5.54 -14.35
N THR A 222 2.89 6.23 -14.93
CA THR A 222 2.82 6.69 -16.32
C THR A 222 3.10 5.54 -17.30
N VAL A 223 2.67 5.68 -18.55
CA VAL A 223 2.95 4.71 -19.62
C VAL A 223 4.46 4.47 -19.79
N SER A 224 5.27 5.52 -19.65
CA SER A 224 6.74 5.44 -19.72
C SER A 224 7.38 4.71 -18.52
N GLY A 225 6.68 4.59 -17.40
CA GLY A 225 7.21 4.01 -16.17
C GLY A 225 8.46 4.73 -15.67
N LEU A 226 9.32 3.99 -14.98
CA LEU A 226 10.62 4.46 -14.50
C LEU A 226 11.71 4.27 -15.56
N ASP A 227 12.62 5.22 -15.68
CA ASP A 227 13.81 5.06 -16.52
C ASP A 227 14.84 4.10 -15.89
N LYS A 228 15.94 3.81 -16.61
CA LYS A 228 16.99 2.89 -16.15
C LYS A 228 17.67 3.35 -14.86
N GLU A 229 17.88 4.65 -14.68
CA GLU A 229 18.55 5.20 -13.50
C GLU A 229 17.64 5.12 -12.27
N GLN A 230 16.36 5.48 -12.44
CA GLN A 230 15.32 5.37 -11.41
C GLN A 230 15.08 3.91 -11.01
N THR A 231 15.05 2.99 -11.98
CA THR A 231 14.97 1.55 -11.73
C THR A 231 16.17 1.06 -10.90
N ALA A 232 17.38 1.51 -11.24
CA ALA A 232 18.59 1.19 -10.47
C ALA A 232 18.56 1.81 -9.05
N LEU A 233 17.99 3.00 -8.89
CA LEU A 233 17.78 3.64 -7.59
C LEU A 233 16.82 2.80 -6.71
N VAL A 234 15.68 2.39 -7.26
CA VAL A 234 14.71 1.51 -6.56
C VAL A 234 15.39 0.24 -6.05
N ARG A 235 16.14 -0.46 -6.91
CA ARG A 235 16.87 -1.68 -6.54
C ARG A 235 17.91 -1.44 -5.45
N ARG A 236 18.66 -0.35 -5.56
CA ARG A 236 19.65 0.04 -4.57
C ARG A 236 19.00 0.30 -3.21
N ARG A 237 17.87 1.01 -3.17
CA ARG A 237 17.10 1.23 -1.94
C ARG A 237 16.54 -0.06 -1.39
N ALA A 238 15.94 -0.90 -2.23
CA ALA A 238 15.42 -2.18 -1.79
C ALA A 238 16.52 -3.07 -1.17
N MET A 239 17.70 -3.14 -1.79
CA MET A 239 18.86 -3.86 -1.27
C MET A 239 19.38 -3.24 0.04
N GLN A 240 19.43 -1.91 0.13
CA GLN A 240 19.80 -1.21 1.37
C GLN A 240 18.84 -1.57 2.51
N LEU A 241 17.53 -1.59 2.28
CA LEU A 241 16.54 -2.00 3.28
C LEU A 241 16.66 -3.49 3.64
N LYS A 242 16.99 -4.36 2.67
CA LYS A 242 17.23 -5.81 2.89
C LYS A 242 18.38 -6.08 3.84
N ASN A 243 19.45 -5.30 3.76
CA ASN A 243 20.63 -5.47 4.62
C ASN A 243 20.32 -5.30 6.12
N HIS A 244 19.21 -4.63 6.46
CA HIS A 244 18.78 -4.45 7.84
C HIS A 244 18.11 -5.68 8.47
N TYR A 245 17.80 -6.74 7.71
CA TYR A 245 17.01 -7.87 8.21
C TYR A 245 17.80 -8.78 9.15
N GLY A 246 19.13 -8.83 9.03
CA GLY A 246 19.98 -9.69 9.87
C GLY A 246 20.23 -9.16 11.29
N ALA A 247 19.81 -7.92 11.60
CA ALA A 247 20.25 -7.21 12.81
C ALA A 247 19.49 -7.59 14.10
N GLY A 248 18.48 -8.46 14.03
CA GLY A 248 17.68 -8.89 15.20
C GLY A 248 16.69 -7.84 15.73
N SER A 249 17.00 -6.54 15.64
CA SER A 249 16.04 -5.44 15.81
C SER A 249 15.63 -4.86 14.46
N ILE A 250 14.44 -5.24 14.01
CA ILE A 250 13.93 -4.85 12.70
C ILE A 250 12.81 -3.86 12.90
N TYR A 251 12.97 -2.64 12.40
CA TYR A 251 11.87 -1.73 12.21
C TYR A 251 10.86 -2.35 11.22
N PRO A 252 9.66 -2.76 11.65
CA PRO A 252 8.74 -3.55 10.82
C PRO A 252 8.43 -2.93 9.45
N GLU A 253 8.34 -1.60 9.43
CA GLU A 253 8.01 -0.81 8.24
C GLU A 253 9.03 -0.95 7.10
N LEU A 254 10.23 -1.47 7.37
CA LEU A 254 11.22 -1.80 6.34
C LEU A 254 10.74 -2.85 5.35
N TYR A 255 10.08 -3.90 5.84
CA TYR A 255 9.52 -4.94 4.96
C TYR A 255 8.52 -4.31 4.01
N ARG A 256 7.57 -3.55 4.57
CA ARG A 256 6.53 -2.89 3.78
C ARG A 256 7.10 -1.92 2.77
N LEU A 257 8.05 -1.08 3.18
CA LEU A 257 8.64 -0.07 2.30
C LEU A 257 9.45 -0.72 1.18
N ARG A 258 10.18 -1.81 1.47
CA ARG A 258 10.90 -2.56 0.44
C ARG A 258 9.95 -3.16 -0.59
N ALA A 259 8.85 -3.77 -0.15
CA ALA A 259 7.81 -4.29 -1.04
C ALA A 259 7.24 -3.18 -1.93
N ASP A 260 6.85 -2.04 -1.35
CA ASP A 260 6.26 -0.92 -2.09
C ASP A 260 7.24 -0.28 -3.08
N LEU A 261 8.54 -0.25 -2.77
CA LEU A 261 9.59 0.19 -3.69
C LEU A 261 9.72 -0.74 -4.90
N LEU A 262 9.84 -2.05 -4.66
CA LEU A 262 9.98 -3.04 -5.74
C LEU A 262 8.76 -3.07 -6.66
N GLU A 263 7.58 -2.73 -6.14
CA GLU A 263 6.36 -2.58 -6.93
C GLU A 263 6.36 -1.38 -7.88
N LEU A 264 7.26 -0.40 -7.69
CA LEU A 264 7.43 0.70 -8.65
C LEU A 264 8.14 0.27 -9.94
N LEU A 265 8.83 -0.87 -9.94
CA LEU A 265 9.60 -1.33 -11.10
C LEU A 265 8.64 -1.63 -12.27
N PRO A 266 8.93 -1.13 -13.49
CA PRO A 266 8.20 -1.50 -14.69
C PRO A 266 8.15 -3.02 -14.87
N GLU A 267 7.08 -3.54 -15.48
CA GLU A 267 6.89 -4.99 -15.63
C GLU A 267 8.02 -5.65 -16.44
N ASP A 268 8.41 -5.05 -17.56
CA ASP A 268 9.49 -5.52 -18.43
C ASP A 268 10.87 -5.48 -17.75
N ALA A 269 11.04 -4.57 -16.79
CA ALA A 269 12.25 -4.45 -15.99
C ALA A 269 12.25 -5.38 -14.76
N ARG A 270 11.10 -5.91 -14.34
CA ARG A 270 10.96 -6.65 -13.07
C ARG A 270 11.31 -8.13 -13.25
N THR A 271 12.13 -8.64 -12.33
CA THR A 271 12.50 -10.05 -12.28
C THR A 271 11.53 -10.87 -11.44
N ASN A 272 11.43 -12.17 -11.71
CA ASN A 272 10.66 -13.10 -10.87
C ASN A 272 11.17 -13.14 -9.42
N GLY A 273 12.47 -12.93 -9.20
CA GLY A 273 13.05 -12.83 -7.86
C GLY A 273 12.51 -11.62 -7.08
N GLU A 274 12.36 -10.47 -7.74
CA GLU A 274 11.81 -9.26 -7.12
C GLU A 274 10.33 -9.41 -6.77
N LEU A 275 9.53 -10.08 -7.62
CA LEU A 275 8.14 -10.42 -7.29
C LEU A 275 8.04 -11.29 -6.04
N VAL A 276 8.96 -12.25 -5.90
CA VAL A 276 9.04 -13.12 -4.72
C VAL A 276 9.45 -12.32 -3.48
N ASP A 277 10.46 -11.45 -3.60
CA ASP A 277 10.91 -10.59 -2.50
C ASP A 277 9.78 -9.68 -2.00
N VAL A 278 8.95 -9.11 -2.88
CA VAL A 278 7.75 -8.33 -2.52
C VAL A 278 6.79 -9.15 -1.67
N GLN A 279 6.52 -10.39 -2.08
CA GLN A 279 5.61 -11.25 -1.33
C GLN A 279 6.19 -11.66 0.02
N GLU A 280 7.48 -12.01 0.05
CA GLU A 280 8.19 -12.39 1.27
C GLU A 280 8.10 -11.26 2.30
N ASP A 281 8.34 -10.03 1.89
CA ASP A 281 8.26 -8.88 2.77
C ASP A 281 6.88 -8.69 3.38
N ARG A 282 5.82 -8.85 2.58
CA ARG A 282 4.44 -8.75 3.08
C ARG A 282 4.12 -9.86 4.08
N VAL A 283 4.64 -11.08 3.85
CA VAL A 283 4.48 -12.21 4.78
C VAL A 283 5.24 -11.95 6.08
N GLN A 284 6.51 -11.56 5.99
CA GLN A 284 7.34 -11.24 7.16
C GLN A 284 6.71 -10.12 7.99
N TYR A 285 6.17 -9.10 7.33
CA TYR A 285 5.42 -8.04 8.00
C TYR A 285 4.17 -8.57 8.71
N ALA A 286 3.36 -9.40 8.04
CA ALA A 286 2.17 -10.00 8.63
C ALA A 286 2.50 -10.92 9.82
N MET A 287 3.64 -11.62 9.80
CA MET A 287 4.14 -12.43 10.92
C MET A 287 4.41 -11.61 12.19
N LEU A 288 4.50 -10.28 12.11
CA LEU A 288 4.68 -9.40 13.28
C LEU A 288 3.36 -9.11 14.01
N SER A 289 2.22 -9.50 13.43
CA SER A 289 0.90 -9.40 14.05
C SER A 289 0.87 -10.08 15.43
N LYS A 290 0.18 -9.45 16.39
CA LYS A 290 0.04 -9.94 17.77
C LYS A 290 -0.58 -11.34 17.81
N ASP A 291 -1.53 -11.61 16.92
CA ASP A 291 -2.26 -12.88 16.83
C ASP A 291 -1.38 -14.05 16.43
N LEU A 292 -0.22 -13.75 15.80
CA LEU A 292 0.68 -14.75 15.26
C LEU A 292 1.92 -14.97 16.13
N ARG A 293 2.13 -14.17 17.18
CA ARG A 293 3.37 -14.20 17.99
C ARG A 293 3.64 -15.54 18.66
N ASN A 294 2.58 -16.22 19.09
CA ASN A 294 2.67 -17.45 19.88
C ASN A 294 2.62 -18.73 19.04
N LEU A 295 2.56 -18.62 17.71
CA LEU A 295 2.51 -19.78 16.83
C LEU A 295 3.92 -20.32 16.54
N PRO A 296 4.09 -21.64 16.35
CA PRO A 296 5.31 -22.22 15.81
C PRO A 296 5.71 -21.55 14.48
N PRO A 297 7.01 -21.41 14.15
CA PRO A 297 7.46 -20.68 12.95
C PRO A 297 6.76 -21.07 11.65
N ASP A 298 6.57 -22.38 11.40
CA ASP A 298 5.95 -22.88 10.17
C ASP A 298 4.45 -22.55 10.12
N GLU A 299 3.73 -22.77 11.22
CA GLU A 299 2.31 -22.39 11.35
C GLU A 299 2.13 -20.87 11.26
N LYS A 300 3.05 -20.12 11.85
CA LYS A 300 3.07 -18.66 11.87
C LYS A 300 3.16 -18.11 10.45
N ARG A 301 4.00 -18.72 9.61
CA ARG A 301 4.13 -18.36 8.20
C ARG A 301 2.85 -18.66 7.41
N MET A 302 2.26 -19.85 7.58
CA MET A 302 1.01 -20.20 6.91
C MET A 302 -0.14 -19.28 7.35
N ALA A 303 -0.17 -18.93 8.64
CA ALA A 303 -1.12 -17.98 9.18
C ALA A 303 -0.93 -16.57 8.62
N ALA A 304 0.31 -16.12 8.50
CA ALA A 304 0.63 -14.82 7.93
C ALA A 304 0.22 -14.74 6.46
N LEU A 305 0.44 -15.80 5.67
CA LEU A 305 -0.03 -15.90 4.28
C LEU A 305 -1.56 -15.78 4.19
N ALA A 306 -2.30 -16.52 5.03
CA ALA A 306 -3.76 -16.46 5.05
C ALA A 306 -4.29 -15.10 5.57
N LEU A 307 -3.62 -14.49 6.56
CA LEU A 307 -4.00 -13.18 7.10
C LEU A 307 -3.74 -12.06 6.10
N ALA A 308 -2.60 -12.09 5.40
CA ALA A 308 -2.25 -11.11 4.39
C ALA A 308 -3.23 -11.14 3.20
N ARG A 309 -3.67 -12.34 2.81
CA ARG A 309 -4.55 -12.62 1.65
C ARG A 309 -5.70 -13.53 2.06
N PRO A 310 -6.70 -12.99 2.76
CA PRO A 310 -7.77 -13.79 3.33
C PRO A 310 -8.76 -14.27 2.25
N ALA A 311 -9.60 -15.23 2.60
CA ALA A 311 -10.83 -15.50 1.87
C ALA A 311 -11.99 -15.08 2.79
N LEU A 312 -12.55 -13.90 2.56
CA LEU A 312 -13.51 -13.28 3.44
C LEU A 312 -14.92 -13.74 3.10
N ILE A 313 -15.68 -14.19 4.09
CA ILE A 313 -17.04 -14.66 3.88
C ILE A 313 -17.91 -13.51 3.41
N ILE A 314 -18.76 -13.77 2.42
CA ILE A 314 -19.85 -12.89 2.03
C ILE A 314 -21.17 -13.47 2.52
N GLU A 315 -21.95 -12.65 3.21
CA GLU A 315 -23.30 -12.96 3.68
C GLU A 315 -24.23 -11.80 3.33
N GLY A 316 -25.35 -12.08 2.64
CA GLY A 316 -26.28 -11.03 2.23
C GLY A 316 -25.63 -9.94 1.36
N GLY A 317 -24.62 -10.33 0.57
CA GLY A 317 -23.84 -9.43 -0.28
C GLY A 317 -22.71 -8.68 0.42
N LYS A 318 -22.61 -8.73 1.75
CA LYS A 318 -21.61 -7.98 2.54
C LYS A 318 -20.47 -8.85 3.00
N VAL A 319 -19.27 -8.26 3.09
CA VAL A 319 -18.09 -8.92 3.64
C VAL A 319 -18.20 -8.96 5.17
N THR A 320 -18.18 -10.16 5.75
CA THR A 320 -18.25 -10.36 7.21
C THR A 320 -16.85 -10.28 7.81
N GLU A 321 -16.67 -9.40 8.80
CA GLU A 321 -15.46 -9.28 9.63
C GLU A 321 -14.14 -9.23 8.84
N PRO A 322 -13.95 -8.26 7.93
CA PRO A 322 -12.67 -8.11 7.26
C PRO A 322 -11.59 -7.80 8.31
N PRO A 323 -10.37 -8.37 8.18
CA PRO A 323 -9.27 -8.05 9.08
C PRO A 323 -8.87 -6.58 8.94
N ASP A 324 -8.01 -6.08 9.83
CA ASP A 324 -7.66 -4.66 9.84
C ASP A 324 -6.91 -4.21 8.56
N ASN A 325 -6.02 -5.05 7.99
CA ASN A 325 -5.73 -4.96 6.54
C ASN A 325 -7.03 -5.24 5.84
N TRP A 326 -7.43 -4.55 4.79
CA TRP A 326 -8.67 -4.82 4.06
C TRP A 326 -9.90 -4.13 4.64
N ALA A 327 -10.14 -4.08 5.95
CA ALA A 327 -11.38 -3.48 6.49
C ALA A 327 -11.67 -2.08 5.94
N GLY A 328 -10.73 -1.14 6.08
CA GLY A 328 -10.95 0.22 5.58
C GLY A 328 -10.91 0.34 4.04
N LEU A 329 -10.23 -0.58 3.34
CA LEU A 329 -10.15 -0.57 1.88
C LEU A 329 -11.45 -1.12 1.28
N LEU A 330 -11.93 -2.26 1.76
CA LEU A 330 -13.18 -2.89 1.33
C LEU A 330 -14.40 -2.05 1.69
N ARG A 331 -14.40 -1.39 2.86
CA ARG A 331 -15.52 -0.49 3.26
C ARG A 331 -15.76 0.64 2.25
N ARG A 332 -14.72 1.16 1.59
CA ARG A 332 -14.86 2.20 0.56
C ARG A 332 -15.49 1.69 -0.73
N HIS A 333 -15.49 0.38 -0.94
CA HIS A 333 -15.93 -0.29 -2.17
C HIS A 333 -16.99 -1.37 -1.87
N GLU A 334 -17.74 -1.21 -0.77
CA GLU A 334 -18.76 -2.17 -0.33
C GLU A 334 -19.88 -2.28 -1.36
N THR A 335 -20.37 -1.15 -1.87
CA THR A 335 -21.44 -1.09 -2.88
C THR A 335 -21.07 -1.83 -4.17
N ASP A 336 -19.85 -1.61 -4.68
CA ASP A 336 -19.37 -2.28 -5.88
C ASP A 336 -19.23 -3.80 -5.65
N SER A 337 -18.68 -4.18 -4.50
CA SER A 337 -18.51 -5.59 -4.12
C SER A 337 -19.86 -6.30 -3.94
N MET A 338 -20.87 -5.61 -3.39
CA MET A 338 -22.23 -6.13 -3.26
C MET A 338 -22.87 -6.39 -4.64
N ALA A 339 -22.70 -5.48 -5.60
CA ALA A 339 -23.24 -5.64 -6.95
C ALA A 339 -22.60 -6.84 -7.68
N VAL A 340 -21.27 -6.96 -7.62
CA VAL A 340 -20.56 -8.13 -8.16
C VAL A 340 -20.99 -9.40 -7.44
N SER A 341 -21.25 -9.34 -6.12
CA SER A 341 -21.73 -10.48 -5.35
C SER A 341 -23.08 -10.99 -5.83
N ALA A 342 -24.06 -10.12 -6.05
CA ALA A 342 -25.36 -10.53 -6.57
C ALA A 342 -25.24 -11.29 -7.90
N SER A 343 -24.27 -10.88 -8.74
CA SER A 343 -24.00 -11.42 -10.07
C SER A 343 -23.20 -12.72 -10.07
N THR A 344 -22.51 -13.02 -8.96
CA THR A 344 -21.56 -14.15 -8.86
C THR A 344 -22.23 -15.34 -8.18
N GLY A 345 -22.06 -16.52 -8.76
CA GLY A 345 -22.73 -17.74 -8.33
C GLY A 345 -21.88 -19.00 -8.50
N VAL A 346 -22.47 -20.13 -8.13
CA VAL A 346 -21.85 -21.46 -8.18
C VAL A 346 -22.56 -22.34 -9.20
N PHE A 347 -21.81 -23.14 -9.95
CA PHE A 347 -22.38 -24.19 -10.81
C PHE A 347 -22.65 -25.46 -10.01
N ARG A 348 -23.81 -26.08 -10.26
CA ARG A 348 -24.26 -27.32 -9.62
C ARG A 348 -24.72 -28.33 -10.67
N GLY A 349 -24.26 -29.57 -10.54
CA GLY A 349 -24.72 -30.70 -11.36
C GLY A 349 -25.77 -31.58 -10.68
N ASN A 350 -26.12 -32.69 -11.35
CA ASN A 350 -27.16 -33.66 -10.99
C ASN A 350 -27.12 -34.28 -9.58
N LYS A 351 -26.03 -34.13 -8.83
CA LYS A 351 -25.88 -34.66 -7.46
C LYS A 351 -25.64 -33.57 -6.43
N ASP A 352 -26.06 -32.34 -6.74
CA ASP A 352 -25.71 -31.15 -5.97
C ASP A 352 -24.18 -30.93 -5.83
N SER A 353 -23.41 -31.54 -6.72
CA SER A 353 -21.96 -31.39 -6.78
C SER A 353 -21.62 -29.98 -7.25
N ARG A 354 -20.99 -29.20 -6.37
CA ARG A 354 -20.53 -27.85 -6.68
C ARG A 354 -19.18 -27.95 -7.37
N SER A 355 -19.05 -27.41 -8.58
CA SER A 355 -17.86 -27.59 -9.42
C SER A 355 -16.97 -26.35 -9.51
N GLY A 356 -17.55 -25.16 -9.42
CA GLY A 356 -16.83 -23.90 -9.55
C GLY A 356 -17.72 -22.68 -9.61
N THR A 357 -17.12 -21.54 -9.91
CA THR A 357 -17.75 -20.23 -9.88
C THR A 357 -18.09 -19.77 -11.30
N GLY A 358 -19.15 -18.96 -11.43
CA GLY A 358 -19.43 -18.17 -12.63
C GLY A 358 -20.03 -16.83 -12.25
N PHE A 359 -20.20 -15.97 -13.25
CA PHE A 359 -20.84 -14.67 -13.04
C PHE A 359 -21.65 -14.23 -14.25
N ILE A 360 -22.70 -13.47 -14.00
CA ILE A 360 -23.63 -12.98 -15.02
C ILE A 360 -22.99 -11.80 -15.75
N VAL A 361 -22.94 -11.88 -17.08
CA VAL A 361 -22.22 -10.92 -17.94
C VAL A 361 -23.13 -10.10 -18.83
N ALA A 362 -24.34 -10.57 -19.08
CA ALA A 362 -25.41 -9.85 -19.77
C ALA A 362 -26.76 -10.47 -19.38
N PRO A 363 -27.91 -9.85 -19.73
CA PRO A 363 -29.21 -10.46 -19.49
C PRO A 363 -29.29 -11.88 -20.09
N GLY A 364 -29.44 -12.87 -19.21
CA GLY A 364 -29.57 -14.27 -19.60
C GLY A 364 -28.25 -14.96 -19.97
N LEU A 365 -27.09 -14.34 -19.72
CA LEU A 365 -25.77 -14.90 -20.03
C LEU A 365 -24.89 -15.02 -18.78
N VAL A 366 -24.28 -16.19 -18.61
CA VAL A 366 -23.28 -16.47 -17.57
C VAL A 366 -21.94 -16.81 -18.20
N MET A 367 -20.84 -16.36 -17.58
CA MET A 367 -19.48 -16.67 -17.99
C MET A 367 -18.77 -17.53 -16.93
N THR A 368 -17.94 -18.47 -17.39
CA THR A 368 -17.05 -19.27 -16.53
C THR A 368 -15.85 -19.85 -17.31
N ALA A 369 -14.98 -20.59 -16.61
CA ALA A 369 -13.95 -21.41 -17.24
C ALA A 369 -14.54 -22.74 -17.72
N ALA A 370 -14.12 -23.25 -18.88
CA ALA A 370 -14.72 -24.45 -19.47
C ALA A 370 -14.67 -25.67 -18.55
N TYR A 371 -13.52 -25.92 -17.90
CA TYR A 371 -13.40 -27.07 -17.02
C TYR A 371 -14.34 -27.02 -15.81
N VAL A 372 -14.89 -25.85 -15.44
CA VAL A 372 -15.91 -25.75 -14.38
C VAL A 372 -17.19 -26.44 -14.81
N ILE A 373 -17.58 -26.28 -16.08
CA ILE A 373 -18.71 -26.98 -16.69
C ILE A 373 -18.40 -28.48 -16.78
N ASP A 374 -17.19 -28.83 -17.23
CA ASP A 374 -16.77 -30.23 -17.36
C ASP A 374 -16.81 -30.97 -16.01
N TYR A 375 -16.36 -30.33 -14.93
CA TYR A 375 -16.47 -30.88 -13.58
C TYR A 375 -17.91 -30.92 -13.05
N ALA A 376 -18.80 -30.01 -13.47
CA ALA A 376 -20.18 -29.96 -13.00
C ALA A 376 -20.99 -31.15 -13.52
N GLY A 377 -20.77 -31.55 -14.76
CA GLY A 377 -21.53 -32.64 -15.37
C GLY A 377 -20.95 -33.20 -16.68
N GLY A 378 -19.77 -32.77 -17.11
CA GLY A 378 -19.24 -33.07 -18.44
C GLY A 378 -20.02 -32.39 -19.57
N GLU A 379 -19.46 -32.34 -20.78
CA GLU A 379 -20.07 -31.69 -21.96
C GLU A 379 -21.53 -32.14 -22.19
N THR A 380 -21.81 -33.43 -21.95
CA THR A 380 -23.16 -34.02 -22.11
C THR A 380 -24.22 -33.44 -21.15
N SER A 381 -23.84 -32.82 -20.03
CA SER A 381 -24.81 -32.29 -19.06
C SER A 381 -25.37 -30.92 -19.43
N ILE A 382 -24.66 -30.12 -20.23
CA ILE A 382 -25.25 -28.92 -20.85
C ILE A 382 -26.40 -29.34 -21.76
N GLU A 383 -26.18 -30.36 -22.60
CA GLU A 383 -27.19 -30.83 -23.57
C GLU A 383 -28.40 -31.46 -22.89
N ARG A 384 -28.20 -32.14 -21.76
CA ARG A 384 -29.29 -32.71 -20.95
C ARG A 384 -30.03 -31.68 -20.12
N GLY A 385 -29.43 -30.49 -19.91
CA GLY A 385 -30.04 -29.41 -19.15
C GLY A 385 -30.11 -29.70 -17.65
N ASP A 386 -29.12 -30.42 -17.16
CA ASP A 386 -28.96 -30.87 -15.77
C ASP A 386 -28.06 -29.93 -14.96
N LEU A 387 -27.47 -28.94 -15.63
CA LEU A 387 -26.58 -27.97 -15.05
C LEU A 387 -27.35 -26.73 -14.60
N MET A 388 -27.12 -26.34 -13.35
CA MET A 388 -27.73 -25.16 -12.74
C MET A 388 -26.65 -24.15 -12.36
N PHE A 389 -26.96 -22.86 -12.51
CA PHE A 389 -26.16 -21.75 -12.01
C PHE A 389 -26.93 -21.03 -10.90
N CYS A 390 -26.34 -20.94 -9.71
CA CYS A 390 -27.00 -20.41 -8.52
C CYS A 390 -26.29 -19.13 -8.08
N PRO A 391 -26.81 -17.93 -8.42
CA PRO A 391 -26.24 -16.65 -8.01
C PRO A 391 -26.41 -16.41 -6.50
N GLY A 392 -25.93 -15.26 -6.02
CA GLY A 392 -26.03 -14.93 -4.59
C GLY A 392 -25.30 -15.96 -3.73
N ASP A 393 -25.77 -16.22 -2.51
CA ASP A 393 -25.07 -17.12 -1.57
C ASP A 393 -25.12 -18.61 -1.98
N GLY A 394 -25.57 -18.89 -3.21
CA GLY A 394 -25.69 -20.22 -3.78
C GLY A 394 -26.94 -20.94 -3.28
N ASN A 395 -28.01 -20.21 -2.91
CA ASN A 395 -29.27 -20.83 -2.51
C ASN A 395 -29.92 -21.55 -3.71
N THR A 396 -30.51 -22.72 -3.47
CA THR A 396 -31.16 -23.56 -4.50
C THR A 396 -32.37 -22.88 -5.13
N ASP A 397 -33.08 -22.05 -4.37
CA ASP A 397 -34.35 -21.44 -4.80
C ASP A 397 -34.19 -20.41 -5.92
N GLN A 398 -32.96 -19.92 -6.13
CA GLN A 398 -32.62 -18.92 -7.13
C GLN A 398 -31.78 -19.50 -8.29
N CYS A 399 -31.61 -20.82 -8.33
CA CYS A 399 -30.82 -21.44 -9.38
C CYS A 399 -31.52 -21.35 -10.74
N MET A 400 -30.74 -21.01 -11.75
CA MET A 400 -31.17 -20.91 -13.13
C MET A 400 -30.62 -22.09 -13.92
N LYS A 401 -31.43 -22.68 -14.80
CA LYS A 401 -30.98 -23.76 -15.68
C LYS A 401 -30.04 -23.19 -16.74
N VAL A 402 -28.86 -23.77 -16.82
CA VAL A 402 -27.84 -23.44 -17.82
C VAL A 402 -28.22 -24.14 -19.11
N GLY A 403 -28.34 -23.35 -20.17
CA GLY A 403 -28.69 -23.77 -21.52
C GLY A 403 -27.48 -23.82 -22.43
N LYS A 404 -27.71 -23.49 -23.71
CA LYS A 404 -26.72 -23.59 -24.77
C LYS A 404 -25.51 -22.68 -24.52
N THR A 405 -24.33 -23.19 -24.87
CA THR A 405 -23.10 -22.38 -24.99
C THR A 405 -23.20 -21.47 -26.21
N VAL A 406 -23.09 -20.16 -26.00
CA VAL A 406 -23.13 -19.13 -27.06
C VAL A 406 -21.74 -18.70 -27.51
N TYR A 407 -20.74 -18.91 -26.66
CA TYR A 407 -19.34 -18.63 -26.96
C TYR A 407 -18.42 -19.64 -26.26
N THR A 408 -17.47 -20.16 -27.03
CA THR A 408 -16.32 -20.91 -26.52
C THR A 408 -15.06 -20.27 -27.10
N GLY A 409 -14.26 -19.65 -26.25
CA GLY A 409 -12.98 -19.06 -26.64
C GLY A 409 -11.83 -19.89 -26.10
N GLU A 410 -10.85 -20.21 -26.95
CA GLU A 410 -9.64 -20.93 -26.55
C GLU A 410 -8.41 -20.02 -26.67
N ILE A 411 -7.68 -19.85 -25.57
CA ILE A 411 -6.40 -19.13 -25.52
C ILE A 411 -5.34 -20.08 -24.93
N GLY A 412 -4.75 -20.89 -25.80
CA GLY A 412 -3.90 -22.02 -25.39
C GLY A 412 -4.72 -23.10 -24.67
N LEU A 413 -4.25 -23.56 -23.51
CA LEU A 413 -4.97 -24.55 -22.68
C LEU A 413 -6.15 -23.94 -21.88
N ARG A 414 -6.47 -22.67 -22.11
CA ARG A 414 -7.43 -21.92 -21.32
C ARG A 414 -8.69 -21.67 -22.13
N LYS A 415 -9.80 -22.23 -21.68
CA LYS A 415 -11.09 -22.10 -22.38
C LYS A 415 -12.08 -21.32 -21.55
N ILE A 416 -12.66 -20.26 -22.12
CA ILE A 416 -13.73 -19.45 -21.53
C ILE A 416 -15.05 -19.86 -22.20
N ILE A 417 -16.09 -20.05 -21.39
CA ILE A 417 -17.44 -20.36 -21.85
C ILE A 417 -18.37 -19.21 -21.47
N ILE A 418 -19.22 -18.81 -22.41
CA ILE A 418 -20.44 -18.05 -22.12
C ILE A 418 -21.63 -18.94 -22.49
N ALA A 419 -22.56 -19.12 -21.55
CA ALA A 419 -23.74 -19.95 -21.72
C ALA A 419 -25.02 -19.17 -21.38
N GLU A 420 -26.14 -19.59 -21.96
CA GLU A 420 -27.45 -19.04 -21.63
C GLU A 420 -27.92 -19.54 -20.26
N ILE A 421 -28.67 -18.70 -19.55
CA ILE A 421 -29.36 -19.05 -18.31
C ILE A 421 -30.83 -18.64 -18.42
N SER A 422 -31.72 -19.55 -18.03
CA SER A 422 -33.17 -19.35 -18.06
C SER A 422 -33.68 -18.66 -16.80
N ASN A 423 -34.81 -17.95 -16.91
CA ASN A 423 -35.47 -17.25 -15.79
C ASN A 423 -34.59 -16.22 -15.06
N HIS A 424 -33.61 -15.64 -15.76
CA HIS A 424 -32.76 -14.60 -15.22
C HIS A 424 -33.52 -13.29 -15.02
N ASP A 425 -33.58 -12.83 -13.77
CA ASP A 425 -34.07 -11.51 -13.40
C ASP A 425 -32.89 -10.52 -13.21
N PRO A 426 -32.67 -9.58 -14.14
CA PRO A 426 -31.57 -8.62 -14.05
C PRO A 426 -31.73 -7.61 -12.92
N VAL A 427 -32.89 -7.52 -12.27
CA VAL A 427 -33.09 -6.67 -11.09
C VAL A 427 -32.50 -7.33 -9.85
N LEU A 428 -32.67 -8.65 -9.71
CA LEU A 428 -32.16 -9.41 -8.57
C LEU A 428 -30.68 -9.76 -8.70
N ALA A 429 -30.22 -10.05 -9.92
CA ALA A 429 -28.84 -10.40 -10.20
C ALA A 429 -28.35 -9.62 -11.45
N PRO A 430 -28.04 -8.32 -11.31
CA PRO A 430 -27.65 -7.50 -12.45
C PRO A 430 -26.39 -8.06 -13.13
N PRO A 431 -26.20 -7.87 -14.44
CA PRO A 431 -24.93 -8.20 -15.08
C PRO A 431 -23.76 -7.37 -14.53
N VAL A 432 -22.58 -7.97 -14.44
CA VAL A 432 -21.36 -7.21 -14.09
C VAL A 432 -20.95 -6.25 -15.21
N SER A 433 -20.23 -5.19 -14.85
CA SER A 433 -19.61 -4.29 -15.82
C SER A 433 -18.14 -4.63 -16.04
N PHE A 434 -17.66 -4.44 -17.28
CA PHE A 434 -16.28 -4.69 -17.66
C PHE A 434 -15.48 -3.39 -17.78
N TRP A 435 -14.18 -3.45 -17.49
CA TRP A 435 -13.29 -2.34 -17.77
C TRP A 435 -12.83 -2.43 -19.23
N GLN A 436 -13.38 -1.54 -20.07
CA GLN A 436 -13.09 -1.52 -21.50
C GLN A 436 -12.75 -0.09 -21.98
N PRO A 437 -11.68 0.09 -22.78
CA PRO A 437 -10.62 -0.90 -23.03
C PRO A 437 -9.89 -1.28 -21.74
N LEU A 438 -9.23 -2.45 -21.72
CA LEU A 438 -8.40 -2.84 -20.59
C LEU A 438 -7.26 -1.83 -20.43
N PRO A 439 -6.96 -1.34 -19.20
CA PRO A 439 -5.79 -0.49 -18.97
C PRO A 439 -4.49 -1.18 -19.37
N THR A 440 -3.46 -0.37 -19.61
CA THR A 440 -2.11 -0.88 -19.90
C THR A 440 -1.57 -1.70 -18.74
N ALA A 441 -0.60 -2.57 -19.02
CA ALA A 441 0.05 -3.42 -18.01
C ALA A 441 0.61 -2.62 -16.81
N ASN A 442 1.21 -1.45 -17.09
CA ASN A 442 1.72 -0.53 -16.06
C ASN A 442 0.61 0.11 -15.22
N GLU A 443 -0.55 0.39 -15.81
CA GLU A 443 -1.70 0.92 -15.06
C GLU A 443 -2.33 -0.14 -14.16
N LEU A 444 -2.31 -1.41 -14.55
CA LEU A 444 -2.87 -2.54 -13.79
C LEU A 444 -1.95 -3.04 -12.68
N THR A 445 -0.64 -3.09 -12.92
CA THR A 445 0.30 -3.67 -11.96
C THR A 445 0.29 -2.92 -10.63
N GLY A 446 0.25 -3.66 -9.52
CA GLY A 446 0.17 -3.12 -8.16
C GLY A 446 -1.25 -2.72 -7.72
N ARG A 447 -2.24 -2.69 -8.62
CA ARG A 447 -3.63 -2.39 -8.25
C ARG A 447 -4.21 -3.46 -7.34
N TYR A 448 -5.06 -3.01 -6.43
CA TYR A 448 -5.87 -3.89 -5.60
C TYR A 448 -7.00 -4.50 -6.41
N VAL A 449 -7.11 -5.81 -6.30
CA VAL A 449 -8.11 -6.61 -6.99
C VAL A 449 -8.71 -7.61 -6.02
N TYR A 450 -9.82 -8.20 -6.41
CA TYR A 450 -10.35 -9.37 -5.72
C TYR A 450 -10.93 -10.37 -6.69
N VAL A 451 -10.90 -11.64 -6.30
CA VAL A 451 -11.70 -12.69 -6.92
C VAL A 451 -12.86 -13.01 -6.01
N MET A 452 -14.05 -13.09 -6.58
CA MET A 452 -15.20 -13.64 -5.86
C MET A 452 -15.46 -15.07 -6.31
N GLY A 453 -15.71 -15.97 -5.35
CA GLY A 453 -16.03 -17.36 -5.69
C GLY A 453 -16.38 -18.22 -4.50
N PHE A 454 -16.40 -19.54 -4.72
CA PHE A 454 -16.82 -20.54 -3.73
C PHE A 454 -15.66 -21.50 -3.42
N PRO A 455 -14.63 -21.05 -2.68
CA PRO A 455 -13.45 -21.86 -2.40
C PRO A 455 -13.78 -23.08 -1.51
N TYR A 456 -13.17 -24.22 -1.85
CA TYR A 456 -13.23 -25.50 -1.14
C TYR A 456 -11.85 -25.91 -0.61
N PRO A 457 -11.80 -26.84 0.37
CA PRO A 457 -10.57 -27.51 0.76
C PRO A 457 -9.87 -28.10 -0.47
N ASP A 458 -8.57 -27.85 -0.59
CA ASP A 458 -7.78 -28.21 -1.75
C ASP A 458 -6.49 -28.88 -1.27
N LEU A 459 -6.36 -30.18 -1.55
CA LEU A 459 -5.24 -31.01 -1.10
C LEU A 459 -3.90 -30.61 -1.71
N ARG A 460 -3.90 -29.73 -2.72
CA ARG A 460 -2.68 -29.15 -3.31
C ARG A 460 -2.10 -28.00 -2.48
N LEU A 461 -2.82 -27.57 -1.44
CA LEU A 461 -2.43 -26.49 -0.53
C LEU A 461 -2.16 -27.05 0.87
N PRO A 462 -1.22 -26.47 1.65
CA PRO A 462 -0.97 -26.93 3.01
C PRO A 462 -2.23 -26.85 3.87
N ILE A 463 -2.44 -27.88 4.70
CA ILE A 463 -3.68 -28.02 5.47
C ILE A 463 -3.85 -26.88 6.48
N GLU A 464 -2.76 -26.44 7.12
CA GLU A 464 -2.76 -25.31 8.06
C GLU A 464 -3.14 -24.00 7.36
N PHE A 465 -2.63 -23.79 6.14
CA PHE A 465 -2.99 -22.64 5.32
C PHE A 465 -4.47 -22.69 4.96
N MET A 466 -4.98 -23.83 4.50
CA MET A 466 -6.40 -23.99 4.13
C MET A 466 -7.35 -23.81 5.30
N ASN A 467 -7.01 -24.36 6.47
CA ASN A 467 -7.82 -24.22 7.67
C ASN A 467 -7.96 -22.76 8.08
N ARG A 468 -6.89 -21.97 7.94
CA ARG A 468 -6.92 -20.53 8.24
C ARG A 468 -7.58 -19.71 7.15
N LEU A 469 -7.32 -20.02 5.88
CA LEU A 469 -7.91 -19.35 4.73
C LEU A 469 -9.45 -19.47 4.75
N LEU A 470 -9.96 -20.67 5.05
CA LEU A 470 -11.38 -20.97 5.02
C LEU A 470 -12.05 -20.99 6.40
N GLY A 471 -11.32 -20.85 7.50
CA GLY A 471 -11.90 -21.02 8.84
C GLY A 471 -12.60 -22.36 9.03
N GLY A 472 -12.12 -23.42 8.38
CA GLY A 472 -12.72 -24.77 8.40
C GLY A 472 -13.99 -24.97 7.55
N VAL A 473 -14.55 -23.92 6.92
CA VAL A 473 -15.81 -24.03 6.17
C VAL A 473 -15.62 -23.68 4.69
N GLY A 474 -15.63 -24.71 3.85
CA GLY A 474 -15.59 -24.60 2.39
C GLY A 474 -16.94 -24.36 1.73
N GLY A 475 -16.92 -24.04 0.44
CA GLY A 475 -18.11 -23.94 -0.39
C GLY A 475 -19.03 -22.76 -0.09
N ARG A 476 -18.58 -21.82 0.74
CA ARG A 476 -19.27 -20.55 0.97
C ARG A 476 -18.77 -19.51 -0.01
N LYS A 477 -19.63 -18.56 -0.38
CA LYS A 477 -19.18 -17.41 -1.16
C LYS A 477 -18.16 -16.61 -0.36
N ARG A 478 -17.04 -16.29 -1.01
CA ARG A 478 -15.98 -15.47 -0.44
C ARG A 478 -15.46 -14.44 -1.41
N LEU A 479 -15.06 -13.30 -0.85
CA LEU A 479 -14.21 -12.30 -1.48
C LEU A 479 -12.76 -12.61 -1.12
N MET A 480 -11.92 -12.86 -2.11
CA MET A 480 -10.49 -13.14 -1.93
C MET A 480 -9.70 -11.96 -2.51
N PRO A 481 -9.28 -10.99 -1.67
CA PRO A 481 -8.60 -9.80 -2.13
C PRO A 481 -7.09 -10.05 -2.27
N GLY A 482 -6.45 -9.23 -3.11
CA GLY A 482 -5.02 -9.26 -3.36
C GLY A 482 -4.61 -8.12 -4.29
N ARG A 483 -3.51 -8.32 -5.01
CA ARG A 483 -2.91 -7.36 -5.93
C ARG A 483 -2.51 -8.01 -7.24
N ILE A 484 -2.51 -7.21 -8.30
CA ILE A 484 -1.90 -7.58 -9.57
C ILE A 484 -0.39 -7.46 -9.44
N LEU A 485 0.32 -8.56 -9.74
CA LEU A 485 1.78 -8.63 -9.67
C LEU A 485 2.43 -8.39 -11.03
N ALA A 486 1.78 -8.84 -12.11
CA ALA A 486 2.26 -8.77 -13.49
C ALA A 486 1.09 -8.96 -14.47
N VAL A 487 1.19 -8.37 -15.66
CA VAL A 487 0.25 -8.47 -16.77
C VAL A 487 1.02 -8.74 -18.07
N GLY A 488 1.13 -10.01 -18.44
CA GLY A 488 1.94 -10.40 -19.59
C GLY A 488 1.53 -11.73 -20.20
N GLN A 489 2.30 -12.22 -21.16
CA GLN A 489 2.02 -13.52 -21.79
C GLN A 489 2.53 -14.70 -20.94
N LYS A 490 3.55 -14.46 -20.10
CA LYS A 490 4.20 -15.48 -19.29
C LYS A 490 3.78 -15.35 -17.83
N GLY A 491 3.43 -16.47 -17.20
CA GLY A 491 3.40 -16.54 -15.75
C GLY A 491 4.83 -16.40 -15.18
N PRO A 492 5.00 -16.02 -13.90
CA PRO A 492 6.32 -15.84 -13.26
C PRO A 492 7.16 -17.12 -13.21
N SER A 493 6.59 -18.27 -13.50
CA SER A 493 7.24 -19.58 -13.52
C SER A 493 7.57 -20.09 -14.92
N GLY A 494 7.22 -19.35 -15.98
CA GLY A 494 7.34 -19.84 -17.36
C GLY A 494 6.40 -21.02 -17.69
N GLU A 495 5.52 -21.41 -16.75
CA GLU A 495 4.62 -22.58 -16.86
C GLU A 495 3.59 -22.46 -18.00
N PHE A 496 3.47 -21.29 -18.64
CA PHE A 496 2.51 -21.01 -19.70
C PHE A 496 3.18 -20.52 -21.00
N GLU A 497 4.41 -20.96 -21.25
CA GLU A 497 5.12 -20.66 -22.50
C GLU A 497 4.36 -21.29 -23.69
N GLY A 498 3.89 -20.45 -24.62
CA GLY A 498 3.11 -20.87 -25.79
C GLY A 498 1.66 -20.36 -25.85
N ALA A 499 1.19 -19.58 -24.89
CA ALA A 499 -0.09 -18.88 -25.00
C ALA A 499 -0.04 -17.81 -26.11
N LEU A 500 -1.00 -17.86 -27.04
CA LEU A 500 -1.19 -16.94 -28.17
C LEU A 500 -1.14 -15.46 -27.73
N GLU A 501 -0.67 -14.61 -28.64
CA GLU A 501 -0.40 -13.17 -28.40
C GLU A 501 -1.63 -12.34 -27.99
N GLU A 502 -2.84 -12.88 -28.13
CA GLU A 502 -4.06 -12.10 -28.21
C GLU A 502 -4.66 -11.68 -26.86
N ALA A 503 -4.26 -12.29 -25.74
CA ALA A 503 -4.88 -11.99 -24.45
C ALA A 503 -3.92 -12.10 -23.25
N PRO A 504 -3.60 -10.98 -22.55
CA PRO A 504 -2.67 -10.99 -21.43
C PRO A 504 -3.17 -11.88 -20.27
N LEU A 505 -2.23 -12.58 -19.65
CA LEU A 505 -2.38 -13.29 -18.39
C LEU A 505 -2.10 -12.33 -17.24
N ILE A 506 -3.07 -12.20 -16.33
CA ILE A 506 -2.92 -11.39 -15.13
C ILE A 506 -2.47 -12.31 -14.00
N THR A 507 -1.30 -12.06 -13.46
CA THR A 507 -0.80 -12.75 -12.27
C THR A 507 -1.16 -11.94 -11.03
N THR A 508 -1.71 -12.60 -10.03
CA THR A 508 -2.11 -11.99 -8.77
C THR A 508 -1.56 -12.77 -7.58
N ASP A 509 -1.51 -12.09 -6.44
CA ASP A 509 -1.13 -12.70 -5.17
C ASP A 509 -2.33 -13.23 -4.37
N ILE A 510 -3.51 -13.33 -4.99
CA ILE A 510 -4.74 -13.77 -4.35
C ILE A 510 -4.65 -15.24 -3.92
N SER A 511 -5.05 -15.53 -2.68
CA SER A 511 -5.15 -16.88 -2.12
C SER A 511 -6.41 -17.60 -2.62
N THR A 512 -6.36 -18.14 -3.83
CA THR A 512 -7.43 -19.00 -4.37
C THR A 512 -7.25 -20.47 -4.01
N SER A 513 -8.35 -21.22 -3.95
CA SER A 513 -8.38 -22.68 -3.85
C SER A 513 -9.36 -23.30 -4.85
N GLY A 514 -9.49 -24.64 -4.87
CA GLY A 514 -10.53 -25.33 -5.65
C GLY A 514 -11.91 -24.69 -5.50
N GLY A 515 -12.70 -24.62 -6.58
CA GLY A 515 -14.00 -23.94 -6.60
C GLY A 515 -13.97 -22.43 -6.87
N SER A 516 -12.82 -21.76 -6.72
CA SER A 516 -12.66 -20.32 -7.03
C SER A 516 -12.56 -20.03 -8.54
N ALA A 517 -12.28 -21.08 -9.31
CA ALA A 517 -12.20 -21.08 -10.77
C ALA A 517 -13.47 -20.53 -11.42
N GLY A 518 -13.32 -19.73 -12.48
CA GLY A 518 -14.41 -19.12 -13.23
C GLY A 518 -15.00 -17.86 -12.60
N GLY A 519 -14.53 -17.47 -11.41
CA GLY A 519 -14.95 -16.24 -10.75
C GLY A 519 -14.40 -14.97 -11.41
N PRO A 520 -15.07 -13.82 -11.25
CA PRO A 520 -14.61 -12.56 -11.81
C PRO A 520 -13.38 -12.05 -11.04
N LEU A 521 -12.33 -11.65 -11.75
CA LEU A 521 -11.27 -10.79 -11.21
C LEU A 521 -11.70 -9.33 -11.39
N VAL A 522 -11.90 -8.64 -10.28
CA VAL A 522 -12.45 -7.29 -10.24
C VAL A 522 -11.41 -6.31 -9.74
N ASP A 523 -11.27 -5.18 -10.43
CA ASP A 523 -10.53 -4.04 -9.90
C ASP A 523 -11.30 -3.40 -8.75
N LEU A 524 -10.67 -3.35 -7.58
CA LEU A 524 -11.34 -2.92 -6.36
C LEU A 524 -11.75 -1.45 -6.42
N ALA A 525 -10.98 -0.60 -7.10
CA ALA A 525 -11.23 0.84 -7.13
C ALA A 525 -12.39 1.22 -8.07
N THR A 526 -12.58 0.48 -9.16
CA THR A 526 -13.62 0.76 -10.17
C THR A 526 -14.85 -0.13 -10.07
N GLY A 527 -14.76 -1.26 -9.36
CA GLY A 527 -15.82 -2.26 -9.31
C GLY A 527 -16.01 -3.04 -10.62
N LYS A 528 -15.10 -2.87 -11.60
CA LYS A 528 -15.22 -3.45 -12.93
C LYS A 528 -14.44 -4.75 -13.06
N VAL A 529 -15.00 -5.70 -13.78
CA VAL A 529 -14.33 -6.95 -14.14
C VAL A 529 -13.25 -6.68 -15.17
N ILE A 530 -12.04 -7.16 -14.90
CA ILE A 530 -10.87 -7.03 -15.78
C ILE A 530 -10.45 -8.38 -16.40
N ALA A 531 -10.77 -9.49 -15.74
CA ALA A 531 -10.40 -10.83 -16.18
C ALA A 531 -11.25 -11.91 -15.50
N LEU A 532 -11.09 -13.15 -15.95
CA LEU A 532 -11.70 -14.34 -15.37
C LEU A 532 -10.64 -15.14 -14.61
N SER A 533 -10.87 -15.40 -13.32
CA SER A 533 -10.01 -16.26 -12.50
C SER A 533 -10.00 -17.67 -13.07
N TYR A 534 -8.80 -18.18 -13.38
CA TYR A 534 -8.65 -19.48 -14.02
C TYR A 534 -7.88 -20.42 -13.11
N TYR A 535 -6.60 -20.18 -12.90
CA TYR A 535 -5.72 -21.16 -12.27
C TYR A 535 -4.96 -20.58 -11.08
N GLY A 536 -4.28 -21.43 -10.31
CA GLY A 536 -3.36 -20.95 -9.29
C GLY A 536 -2.39 -22.04 -8.83
N VAL A 537 -1.20 -21.61 -8.44
CA VAL A 537 -0.08 -22.50 -8.06
C VAL A 537 0.40 -22.16 -6.65
N TRP A 538 0.66 -23.20 -5.87
CA TRP A 538 1.38 -23.08 -4.60
C TRP A 538 2.89 -23.13 -4.86
N LYS A 539 3.62 -22.12 -4.38
CA LYS A 539 5.08 -22.00 -4.58
C LYS A 539 5.84 -22.20 -3.26
N GLY A 540 5.43 -23.20 -2.49
CA GLY A 540 6.05 -23.56 -1.22
C GLY A 540 5.95 -22.42 -0.22
N GLU A 541 7.08 -22.01 0.35
CA GLU A 541 7.14 -20.90 1.30
C GLU A 541 6.58 -19.60 0.73
N ARG A 542 6.67 -19.37 -0.58
CA ARG A 542 6.23 -18.13 -1.25
C ARG A 542 4.70 -17.98 -1.27
N GLY A 543 3.96 -19.04 -0.93
CA GLY A 543 2.51 -19.03 -0.87
C GLY A 543 1.83 -19.24 -2.22
N LYS A 544 0.59 -18.75 -2.31
CA LYS A 544 -0.30 -18.94 -3.46
C LYS A 544 -0.15 -17.80 -4.47
N PHE A 545 -0.05 -18.16 -5.75
CA PHE A 545 -0.24 -17.27 -6.89
C PHE A 545 -1.50 -17.69 -7.64
N ALA A 546 -2.27 -16.71 -8.09
CA ALA A 546 -3.47 -16.93 -8.89
C ALA A 546 -3.36 -16.22 -10.24
N TYR A 547 -3.94 -16.83 -11.25
CA TYR A 547 -3.85 -16.43 -12.65
C TYR A 547 -5.25 -16.20 -13.20
N ALA A 548 -5.45 -15.04 -13.80
CA ALA A 548 -6.68 -14.68 -14.47
C ALA A 548 -6.43 -14.40 -15.95
N GLN A 549 -7.38 -14.83 -16.78
CA GLN A 549 -7.37 -14.62 -18.22
C GLN A 549 -8.17 -13.36 -18.54
N SER A 550 -7.55 -12.39 -19.22
CA SER A 550 -8.29 -11.26 -19.78
C SER A 550 -9.39 -11.73 -20.74
N ILE A 551 -10.49 -11.00 -20.78
CA ILE A 551 -11.66 -11.40 -21.57
C ILE A 551 -11.39 -11.13 -23.05
N PRO A 552 -11.51 -12.15 -23.93
CA PRO A 552 -11.31 -11.98 -25.37
C PRO A 552 -12.25 -10.94 -25.97
N LYS A 553 -11.80 -10.26 -27.03
CA LYS A 553 -12.61 -9.25 -27.72
C LYS A 553 -13.92 -9.86 -28.25
N GLU A 554 -13.85 -11.06 -28.80
CA GLU A 554 -14.98 -11.79 -29.36
C GLU A 554 -16.03 -12.11 -28.29
N ALA A 555 -15.57 -12.45 -27.08
CA ALA A 555 -16.45 -12.67 -25.93
C ALA A 555 -17.16 -11.37 -25.51
N LEU A 556 -16.45 -10.24 -25.51
CA LEU A 556 -17.01 -8.92 -25.23
C LEU A 556 -18.01 -8.49 -26.31
N ASP A 557 -17.76 -8.81 -27.58
CA ASP A 557 -18.69 -8.52 -28.68
C ASP A 557 -20.01 -9.29 -28.51
N VAL A 558 -19.95 -10.56 -28.08
CA VAL A 558 -21.15 -11.35 -27.73
C VAL A 558 -21.94 -10.69 -26.60
N ILE A 559 -21.24 -10.25 -25.55
CA ILE A 559 -21.84 -9.58 -24.39
C ILE A 559 -22.50 -8.27 -24.83
N ASN A 560 -21.80 -7.44 -25.60
CA ASN A 560 -22.28 -6.15 -26.07
C ASN A 560 -23.49 -6.29 -26.99
N LYS A 561 -23.50 -7.27 -27.90
CA LYS A 561 -24.68 -7.57 -28.73
C LYS A 561 -25.89 -7.93 -27.88
N ARG A 562 -25.71 -8.74 -26.82
CA ARG A 562 -26.79 -9.09 -25.89
C ARG A 562 -27.30 -7.87 -25.13
N LEU A 563 -26.40 -7.00 -24.64
CA LEU A 563 -26.76 -5.77 -23.93
C LEU A 563 -27.53 -4.79 -24.82
N LEU A 564 -27.25 -4.75 -26.12
CA LEU A 564 -27.93 -3.90 -27.11
C LEU A 564 -29.23 -4.49 -27.67
N GLY A 565 -29.62 -5.70 -27.25
CA GLY A 565 -30.79 -6.40 -27.80
C GLY A 565 -30.60 -6.89 -29.25
N GLN A 566 -29.35 -7.00 -29.70
CA GLN A 566 -28.96 -7.39 -31.06
C GLN A 566 -28.49 -8.86 -31.14
N PHE A 567 -28.70 -9.64 -30.10
CA PHE A 567 -28.24 -11.03 -30.02
C PHE A 567 -29.30 -11.98 -30.59
N ASP A 568 -28.95 -12.73 -31.65
CA ASP A 568 -29.73 -13.87 -32.13
C ASP A 568 -29.24 -15.16 -31.45
N SER A 569 -30.14 -15.95 -30.87
CA SER A 569 -29.81 -17.24 -30.24
C SER A 569 -29.24 -18.28 -31.21
N ASN A 570 -29.41 -18.06 -32.52
CA ASN A 570 -28.82 -18.86 -33.58
C ASN A 570 -27.37 -18.50 -33.89
N ASP A 571 -26.90 -17.31 -33.51
CA ASP A 571 -25.52 -16.92 -33.74
C ASP A 571 -24.57 -17.82 -32.91
N ARG A 572 -23.65 -18.51 -33.57
CA ARG A 572 -22.56 -19.25 -32.92
C ARG A 572 -21.27 -18.45 -33.07
N PHE A 573 -20.70 -18.03 -31.94
CA PHE A 573 -19.44 -17.29 -31.91
C PHE A 573 -18.32 -18.17 -31.36
N GLY A 574 -17.25 -18.31 -32.14
CA GLY A 574 -16.08 -19.11 -31.83
C GLY A 574 -15.36 -19.49 -33.13
N PRO A 575 -14.06 -19.84 -33.07
CA PRO A 575 -13.39 -20.40 -34.24
C PRO A 575 -14.18 -21.63 -34.68
N GLN A 576 -14.80 -21.58 -35.86
CA GLN A 576 -15.26 -22.79 -36.51
C GLN A 576 -13.99 -23.59 -36.77
N ASN A 577 -13.72 -24.61 -35.94
CA ASN A 577 -12.64 -25.53 -36.24
C ASN A 577 -12.87 -25.99 -37.68
N PRO A 578 -11.97 -25.66 -38.63
CA PRO A 578 -12.10 -26.16 -39.98
C PRO A 578 -12.16 -27.68 -39.82
N ALA A 579 -13.27 -28.28 -40.26
CA ALA A 579 -13.58 -29.68 -40.00
C ALA A 579 -12.30 -30.52 -40.14
N SER A 580 -11.81 -31.09 -39.03
CA SER A 580 -10.70 -32.03 -39.07
C SER A 580 -11.09 -33.14 -40.05
N PRO A 581 -10.32 -33.37 -41.13
CA PRO A 581 -10.67 -34.35 -42.16
C PRO A 581 -10.74 -35.78 -41.61
#